data_AF-A0A7J4FAQ9-F1
#
_entry.id   AF-A0A7J4FAQ9-F1
#
_cell.length_a   1.000
_cell.length_b   1.000
_cell.length_c   1.000
_cell.angle_alpha   90.00
_cell.angle_beta   90.00
_cell.angle_gamma   90.00
#
_symmetry.space_group_name_H-M   'P 1'
#
loop_
_entity.id
_entity.type
_entity.pdbx_description
1 polymer ?
#
loop_
_entity_poly.entity_id
_entity_poly.type
_entity_poly.pdbx_seq_one_letter_code
_entity_poly.pdbx_strand_id
1 'polypeptide(L)' 'MAKRRLLDPETGEPLSHIRILLNGRNIDFLEGLDTPLEDGDRVSIFPPAGGG' A
#
# COMPACT_ATOMS: atom_id res chain seq x y z
N MET A 1 -6.25 10.71 -20.25
CA MET A 1 -5.79 9.55 -19.46
C MET A 1 -5.61 10.01 -18.02
N ALA A 2 -6.41 9.52 -17.06
CA ALA A 2 -6.32 9.94 -15.66
C ALA A 2 -5.11 9.28 -14.98
N LYS A 3 -4.25 10.08 -14.32
CA LYS A 3 -3.11 9.58 -13.53
C LYS A 3 -3.65 8.89 -12.27
N ARG A 4 -3.52 7.57 -12.17
CA ARG A 4 -3.97 6.78 -11.00
C ARG A 4 -3.09 7.17 -9.80
N ARG A 5 -3.70 7.60 -8.70
CA ARG A 5 -3.01 7.94 -7.45
C ARG A 5 -2.99 6.73 -6.53
N LEU A 6 -1.95 6.63 -5.70
CA LEU A 6 -1.83 5.58 -4.66
C LEU A 6 -2.19 6.13 -3.27
N LEU A 7 -1.90 7.40 -3.04
CA LEU A 7 -2.11 8.09 -1.78
C LEU A 7 -3.18 9.17 -1.93
N ASP A 8 -3.90 9.44 -0.86
CA ASP A 8 -4.74 10.61 -0.69
C ASP A 8 -3.85 11.87 -0.62
N PRO A 9 -4.10 12.90 -1.44
CA PRO A 9 -3.26 14.10 -1.45
C PRO A 9 -3.38 15.00 -0.23
N GLU A 10 -4.46 14.88 0.54
CA GLU A 10 -4.68 15.70 1.73
C GLU A 10 -4.05 15.06 2.95
N THR A 11 -4.16 13.73 3.09
CA THR A 11 -3.67 13.02 4.27
C THR A 11 -2.32 12.34 4.07
N GLY A 12 -1.92 12.03 2.83
CA GLY A 12 -0.73 11.22 2.53
C GLY A 12 -0.93 9.71 2.76
N GLU A 13 -2.11 9.30 3.24
CA GLU A 13 -2.43 7.90 3.50
C GLU A 13 -2.68 7.11 2.20
N PRO A 14 -2.45 5.79 2.18
CA PRO A 14 -2.88 4.95 1.08
C PRO A 14 -4.39 5.10 0.82
N LEU A 15 -4.78 5.20 -0.45
CA LEU A 15 -6.19 5.18 -0.81
C LEU A 15 -6.81 3.85 -0.33
N SER A 16 -8.02 3.89 0.21
CA SER A 16 -8.69 2.75 0.85
C SER A 16 -8.83 1.48 -0.02
N HIS A 17 -8.68 1.63 -1.34
CA HIS A 17 -8.76 0.54 -2.31
C HIS A 17 -7.39 0.05 -2.80
N ILE A 18 -6.29 0.57 -2.25
CA ILE A 18 -4.92 0.13 -2.49
C ILE A 18 -4.50 -0.73 -1.30
N ARG A 19 -3.95 -1.91 -1.56
CA ARG A 19 -3.31 -2.73 -0.51
C ARG A 19 -1.81 -2.69 -0.65
N ILE A 20 -1.11 -2.49 0.46
CA ILE A 20 0.34 -2.52 0.53
C ILE A 20 0.73 -3.65 1.48
N LEU A 21 1.58 -4.56 1.01
CA LEU A 21 2.04 -5.71 1.76
C LEU A 21 3.57 -5.65 1.88
N LEU A 22 4.07 -5.87 3.10
CA LEU A 22 5.48 -6.13 3.38
C LEU A 22 5.64 -7.64 3.62
N ASN A 23 6.44 -8.32 2.80
CA ASN A 23 6.69 -9.76 2.90
C ASN A 23 5.40 -10.60 2.99
N GLY A 24 4.35 -10.17 2.29
CA GLY A 24 3.05 -10.85 2.26
C GLY A 24 2.07 -10.45 3.38
N ARG A 25 2.48 -9.59 4.32
CA ARG A 25 1.63 -9.09 5.40
C ARG A 25 1.17 -7.66 5.13
N ASN A 26 -0.12 -7.36 5.30
CA ASN A 26 -0.64 -6.00 5.12
C ASN A 26 -0.05 -5.05 6.17
N ILE A 27 0.44 -3.89 5.73
CA ILE A 27 1.04 -2.85 6.59
C ILE A 27 0.06 -2.24 7.58
N ASP A 28 -1.25 -2.32 7.33
CA ASP A 28 -2.30 -1.89 8.27
C ASP A 28 -2.24 -2.66 9.61
N PHE A 29 -1.58 -3.83 9.62
CA PHE A 29 -1.32 -4.64 10.81
C PHE A 29 0.13 -4.51 11.33
N LEU A 30 0.85 -3.50 10.86
CA LEU A 30 2.20 -3.10 11.26
C LEU A 30 2.15 -1.62 11.70
N GLU A 31 3.11 -0.79 11.28
CA GLU A 31 3.17 0.65 11.56
C GLU A 31 2.70 1.47 10.34
N GLY A 32 1.89 0.89 9.46
CA GLY A 32 1.44 1.56 8.24
C GLY A 32 2.61 1.97 7.34
N LEU A 33 2.56 3.19 6.81
CA LEU A 33 3.64 3.73 5.96
C LEU A 33 4.96 3.99 6.73
N ASP A 34 4.91 4.05 8.06
CA ASP A 34 6.09 4.22 8.90
C ASP A 34 6.79 2.89 9.21
N THR A 35 6.26 1.77 8.71
CA THR A 35 6.90 0.45 8.89
C THR A 35 8.32 0.46 8.34
N PRO A 36 9.36 0.22 9.17
CA PRO A 36 10.74 0.20 8.71
C PRO A 36 10.97 -0.95 7.73
N LEU A 37 11.84 -0.71 6.75
CA LEU A 37 12.25 -1.70 5.75
C LEU A 37 13.70 -2.10 5.96
N GLU A 38 14.00 -3.36 5.70
CA GLU A 38 15.34 -3.92 5.69
C GLU A 38 15.76 -4.33 4.28
N ASP A 39 17.07 -4.50 4.07
CA ASP A 39 17.57 -5.01 2.79
C ASP A 39 17.06 -6.43 2.54
N GLY A 40 16.57 -6.67 1.32
CA GLY A 40 15.93 -7.92 0.94
C GLY A 40 14.41 -7.98 1.18
N ASP A 41 13.81 -6.97 1.81
CA ASP A 41 12.36 -6.91 1.99
C ASP A 41 11.61 -6.75 0.66
N ARG A 42 10.43 -7.38 0.59
CA ARG A 42 9.54 -7.28 -0.57
C ARG A 42 8.28 -6.50 -0.25
N VAL A 43 8.16 -5.34 -0.88
CA VAL A 43 6.91 -4.54 -0.89
C VAL A 43 6.07 -4.90 -2.11
N SER A 44 4.80 -5.22 -1.89
CA SER A 44 3.82 -5.49 -2.95
C SER A 44 2.65 -4.53 -2.85
N ILE A 45 2.34 -3.85 -3.95
CA ILE A 45 1.25 -2.86 -4.02
C ILE A 45 0.20 -3.38 -4.99
N PHE A 46 -1.04 -3.52 -4.53
CA PHE A 46 -2.14 -4.03 -5.33
C PHE A 46 -3.19 -2.94 -5.57
N PRO A 47 -3.65 -2.75 -6.82
CA PRO A 47 -4.82 -1.92 -7.12
C PRO A 47 -6.08 -2.55 -6.51
N PRO A 48 -7.25 -1.87 -6.58
CA PRO A 48 -8.51 -2.47 -6.15
C PRO A 48 -8.69 -3.81 -6.84
N ALA A 49 -8.71 -4.88 -6.06
CA ALA A 49 -9.04 -6.20 -6.56
C ALA A 49 -10.57 -6.28 -6.67
N GLY A 50 -11.08 -6.12 -7.88
CA GLY A 50 -12.42 -6.59 -8.21
C GLY A 50 -12.39 -8.12 -8.25
N GLY A 51 -13.10 -8.78 -7.34
CA GLY A 51 -13.36 -10.20 -7.48
C GLY A 51 -14.10 -10.46 -8.79
N GLY A 52 -13.70 -11.51 -9.50
CA GLY A 52 -14.48 -12.06 -10.61
C GLY A 52 -15.75 -12.73 -10.13
#